data_AF-Q02DA4-F1
#
_entry.id   AF-Q02DA4-F1
#
_cell.length_a   1.000
_cell.length_b   1.000
_cell.length_c   1.000
_cell.angle_alpha   90.00
_cell.angle_beta   90.00
_cell.angle_gamma   90.00
#
_symmetry.space_group_name_H-M   'P 1'
#
loop_
_entity.id
_entity.type
_entity.pdbx_description
1 polymer ?
#
loop_
_entity_poly.entity_id
_entity_poly.type
_entity_poly.pdbx_seq_one_letter_code
_entity_poly.pdbx_strand_id
1 'polypeptide(L)'
;MISQKRSQAARINGAKSRGPVTPEGKAIAARNAMRHGFLAKTVVLCNEDKKTFEALFYLLIERFSPVDDIEMSAIEEMAAAHWRMRRVMNMEHALLDSVIRENLDNNVPGEQTLAAFTDPATQATLALLQRYEARFQNMYHRALRSLVVLRKLPARTAEPNEPKEPNVCNKDLPEPTPIRPPEQPVEHIDPLIPPLTSPDIEFLPLDPEIFR
;
A
#
# COMPACT_ATOMS: atom_id res chain seq x y z
N MET A 1 7.26 -13.54 29.60
CA MET A 1 7.46 -12.53 30.67
C MET A 1 8.59 -11.60 30.29
N ILE A 2 8.34 -10.29 30.21
CA ILE A 2 9.39 -9.28 30.00
C ILE A 2 10.12 -9.07 31.33
N SER A 3 11.46 -9.18 31.33
CA SER A 3 12.29 -8.94 32.52
C SER A 3 12.04 -7.54 33.08
N GLN A 4 11.97 -7.42 34.42
CA GLN A 4 11.77 -6.15 35.13
C GLN A 4 12.76 -5.06 34.70
N LYS A 5 14.00 -5.44 34.33
CA LYS A 5 15.02 -4.52 33.82
C LYS A 5 14.61 -3.87 32.49
N ARG A 6 13.99 -4.63 31.57
CA ARG A 6 13.51 -4.10 30.29
C ARG A 6 12.31 -3.18 30.47
N SER A 7 11.42 -3.49 31.41
CA SER A 7 10.27 -2.64 31.74
C SER A 7 10.71 -1.29 32.34
N GLN A 8 11.67 -1.29 33.27
CA GLN A 8 12.20 -0.05 33.85
C GLN A 8 12.95 0.80 32.81
N ALA A 9 13.74 0.17 31.94
CA ALA A 9 14.43 0.88 30.85
C ALA A 9 13.43 1.53 29.88
N ALA A 10 12.35 0.83 29.50
CA ALA A 10 11.29 1.39 28.66
C ALA A 10 10.59 2.59 29.33
N ARG A 11 10.38 2.55 30.65
CA ARG A 11 9.77 3.65 31.42
C ARG A 11 10.68 4.88 31.49
N ILE A 12 11.99 4.70 31.71
CA ILE A 12 12.97 5.78 31.73
C ILE A 12 13.12 6.42 30.35
N ASN A 13 13.18 5.59 29.30
CA ASN A 13 13.28 6.08 27.92
C ASN A 13 12.00 6.81 27.49
N GLY A 14 10.82 6.29 27.86
CA GLY A 14 9.55 6.97 27.66
C GLY A 14 9.46 8.33 28.35
N ALA A 15 10.01 8.45 29.56
CA ALA A 15 10.06 9.72 30.30
C ALA A 15 11.07 10.73 29.70
N LYS A 16 12.09 10.26 28.98
CA LYS A 16 13.09 11.11 28.30
C LYS A 16 12.69 11.52 26.88
N SER A 17 11.84 10.75 26.22
CA SER A 17 11.28 11.09 24.90
C SER A 17 10.23 12.19 25.05
N ARG A 18 10.61 13.46 24.83
CA ARG A 18 9.69 14.61 24.85
C ARG A 18 8.91 14.82 23.55
N GLY A 19 8.89 13.81 22.68
CA GLY A 19 8.35 13.94 21.33
C GLY A 19 9.00 15.09 20.54
N PRO A 20 8.45 15.44 19.37
CA PRO A 20 8.93 16.58 18.60
C PRO A 20 8.56 17.90 19.29
N VAL A 21 9.56 18.67 19.68
CA VAL A 21 9.36 19.95 20.37
C VAL A 21 9.32 21.13 19.39
N THR A 22 9.96 20.98 18.23
CA THR A 22 10.04 22.01 17.18
C THR A 22 8.80 22.00 16.27
N PRO A 23 8.41 23.14 15.69
CA PRO A 23 7.31 23.20 14.70
C PRO A 23 7.53 22.24 13.53
N GLU A 24 8.75 22.15 13.02
CA GLU A 24 9.13 21.27 11.90
C GLU A 24 9.01 19.80 12.32
N GLY A 25 9.50 19.46 13.52
CA GLY A 25 9.38 18.12 14.08
C GLY A 25 7.92 17.71 14.29
N LYS A 26 7.07 18.65 14.74
CA LYS A 26 5.62 18.41 14.90
C LYS A 26 4.94 18.19 13.55
N ALA A 27 5.29 18.96 12.52
CA ALA A 27 4.76 18.78 11.17
C ALA A 27 5.17 17.42 10.58
N ILE A 28 6.43 17.01 10.78
CA ILE A 28 6.92 15.68 10.38
C ILE A 28 6.14 14.58 11.12
N ALA A 29 5.97 14.71 12.44
CA ALA A 29 5.22 13.76 13.23
C ALA A 29 3.74 13.69 12.81
N ALA A 30 3.11 14.82 12.48
CA ALA A 30 1.74 14.87 11.99
C ALA A 30 1.60 14.21 10.60
N ARG A 31 2.54 14.44 9.68
CA ARG A 31 2.56 13.79 8.37
C ARG A 31 2.72 12.27 8.52
N ASN A 32 3.67 11.84 9.36
CA ASN A 32 3.87 10.44 9.67
C ASN A 32 2.63 9.84 10.37
N ALA A 33 1.92 10.63 11.17
CA ALA A 33 0.69 10.22 11.82
C ALA A 33 -0.43 9.90 10.81
N MET A 34 -0.69 10.82 9.90
CA MET A 34 -1.68 10.64 8.85
C MET A 34 -1.32 9.47 7.92
N ARG A 35 -0.06 9.40 7.51
CA ARG A 35 0.45 8.37 6.61
C ARG A 35 0.25 6.96 7.17
N HIS A 36 0.68 6.71 8.41
CA HIS A 36 0.49 5.39 9.02
C HIS A 36 -0.98 5.08 9.28
N GLY A 37 -1.79 6.08 9.65
CA GLY A 37 -3.23 5.91 9.84
C GLY A 37 -3.90 5.42 8.55
N PHE A 38 -3.53 6.01 7.42
CA PHE A 38 -3.99 5.60 6.10
C PHE A 38 -3.49 4.21 5.69
N LEU A 39 -2.19 3.92 5.90
CA LEU A 39 -1.61 2.63 5.60
C LEU A 39 -2.31 1.52 6.41
N ALA A 40 -2.50 1.74 7.71
CA ALA A 40 -3.18 0.79 8.58
C ALA A 40 -4.63 0.54 8.12
N LYS A 41 -5.36 1.59 7.72
CA LYS A 41 -6.72 1.46 7.16
C LYS A 41 -6.77 0.61 5.89
N THR A 42 -5.67 0.57 5.12
CA THR A 42 -5.60 -0.13 3.83
C THR A 42 -5.05 -1.55 3.96
N VAL A 43 -4.15 -1.78 4.92
CA VAL A 43 -3.41 -3.05 5.06
C VAL A 43 -4.05 -3.98 6.08
N VAL A 44 -4.57 -3.43 7.19
CA VAL A 44 -5.12 -4.17 8.32
C VAL A 44 -6.60 -4.46 8.05
N LEU A 45 -6.99 -5.74 8.16
CA LEU A 45 -8.38 -6.17 8.01
C LEU A 45 -9.20 -5.83 9.26
N CYS A 46 -10.53 -5.83 9.15
CA CYS A 46 -11.42 -5.52 10.27
C CYS A 46 -11.29 -6.47 11.46
N ASN A 47 -10.85 -7.71 11.24
CA ASN A 47 -10.62 -8.73 12.26
C ASN A 47 -9.17 -8.77 12.80
N GLU A 48 -8.34 -7.81 12.43
CA GLU A 48 -6.94 -7.75 12.82
C GLU A 48 -6.66 -6.59 13.78
N ASP A 49 -5.65 -6.74 14.65
CA ASP A 49 -5.29 -5.69 15.61
C ASP A 49 -4.44 -4.59 14.95
N LYS A 50 -5.08 -3.43 14.75
CA LYS A 50 -4.44 -2.23 14.21
C LYS A 50 -3.27 -1.74 15.07
N LYS A 51 -3.34 -1.87 16.40
CA LYS A 51 -2.27 -1.38 17.29
C LYS A 51 -1.00 -2.21 17.12
N THR A 52 -1.13 -3.52 16.92
CA THR A 52 0.01 -4.38 16.62
C THR A 52 0.67 -4.03 15.28
N PHE A 53 -0.12 -3.67 14.26
CA PHE A 53 0.43 -3.15 13.00
C PHE A 53 1.16 -1.83 13.19
N GLU A 54 0.55 -0.88 13.91
CA GLU A 54 1.18 0.42 14.21
C GLU A 54 2.50 0.23 14.96
N ALA A 55 2.55 -0.67 15.94
CA ALA A 55 3.79 -1.01 16.67
C ALA A 55 4.88 -1.58 15.74
N LEU A 56 4.52 -2.46 14.81
CA LEU A 56 5.44 -2.97 13.79
C LEU A 56 5.98 -1.84 12.90
N PHE A 57 5.08 -0.96 12.44
CA PHE A 57 5.46 0.16 11.59
C PHE A 57 6.41 1.12 12.30
N TYR A 58 6.12 1.47 13.55
CA TYR A 58 7.00 2.31 14.37
C TYR A 58 8.35 1.66 14.65
N LEU A 59 8.40 0.34 14.84
CA LEU A 59 9.67 -0.37 14.98
C LEU A 59 10.54 -0.23 13.73
N LEU A 60 9.94 -0.28 12.53
CA LEU A 60 10.69 -0.05 11.29
C LEU A 60 11.13 1.40 11.14
N ILE A 61 10.28 2.37 11.47
CA ILE A 61 10.66 3.79 11.47
C ILE A 61 11.82 4.03 12.44
N GLU A 62 11.74 3.52 13.67
CA GLU A 62 12.80 3.67 14.67
C GLU A 62 14.11 3.02 14.20
N ARG A 63 14.01 1.80 13.66
CA ARG A 63 15.17 1.04 13.19
C ARG A 63 15.88 1.74 12.04
N PHE A 64 15.14 2.26 11.08
CA PHE A 64 15.73 2.80 9.86
C PHE A 64 15.92 4.31 9.93
N SER A 65 15.06 5.05 10.63
CA SER A 65 15.08 6.52 10.71
C SER A 65 15.09 7.16 9.31
N PRO A 66 13.97 7.07 8.55
CA PRO A 66 13.90 7.61 7.19
C PRO A 66 14.13 9.12 7.20
N VAL A 67 14.95 9.60 6.28
CA VAL A 67 15.30 11.04 6.18
C VAL A 67 14.39 11.81 5.24
N ASP A 68 13.73 11.13 4.30
CA ASP A 68 12.84 11.74 3.32
C ASP A 68 11.59 10.87 3.05
N ASP A 69 10.70 11.38 2.20
CA ASP A 69 9.47 10.69 1.82
C ASP A 69 9.73 9.44 0.95
N ILE A 70 10.87 9.36 0.27
CA ILE A 70 11.22 8.22 -0.59
C ILE A 70 11.66 7.05 0.27
N GLU A 71 12.54 7.25 1.24
CA GLU A 71 12.89 6.26 2.25
C GLU A 71 11.65 5.83 3.05
N MET A 72 10.77 6.77 3.38
CA MET A 72 9.52 6.48 4.07
C MET A 72 8.64 5.52 3.26
N SER A 73 8.52 5.72 1.94
CA SER A 73 7.74 4.82 1.07
C SER A 73 8.26 3.37 1.08
N ALA A 74 9.58 3.17 1.17
CA ALA A 74 10.16 1.85 1.31
C ALA A 74 9.78 1.20 2.65
N ILE A 75 9.74 1.97 3.74
CA ILE A 75 9.32 1.49 5.06
C ILE A 75 7.83 1.12 5.07
N GLU A 76 6.97 1.91 4.41
CA GLU A 76 5.55 1.60 4.22
C GLU A 76 5.36 0.26 3.49
N GLU A 77 6.10 0.06 2.39
CA GLU A 77 6.05 -1.20 1.64
C GLU A 77 6.54 -2.38 2.48
N MET A 78 7.62 -2.21 3.26
CA MET A 78 8.12 -3.23 4.17
C MET A 78 7.09 -3.63 5.23
N ALA A 79 6.46 -2.67 5.90
CA ALA A 79 5.45 -2.97 6.90
C ALA A 79 4.23 -3.66 6.29
N ALA A 80 3.79 -3.18 5.13
CA ALA A 80 2.63 -3.73 4.44
C ALA A 80 2.89 -5.16 3.93
N ALA A 81 4.09 -5.43 3.42
CA ALA A 81 4.49 -6.77 3.02
C ALA A 81 4.62 -7.71 4.22
N HIS A 82 5.26 -7.27 5.30
CA HIS A 82 5.42 -8.05 6.52
C HIS A 82 4.07 -8.41 7.15
N TRP A 83 3.11 -7.48 7.18
CA TRP A 83 1.77 -7.74 7.70
C TRP A 83 1.02 -8.79 6.89
N ARG A 84 1.07 -8.68 5.55
CA ARG A 84 0.45 -9.66 4.67
C ARG A 84 1.10 -11.04 4.77
N MET A 85 2.42 -11.11 4.95
CA MET A 85 3.13 -12.36 5.22
C MET A 85 2.65 -13.02 6.52
N ARG A 86 2.50 -12.24 7.61
CA ARG A 86 1.91 -12.75 8.87
C ARG A 86 0.50 -13.30 8.67
N ARG A 87 -0.32 -12.64 7.86
CA ARG A 87 -1.66 -13.14 7.51
C ARG A 87 -1.59 -14.48 6.78
N VAL A 88 -0.71 -14.61 5.79
CA VAL A 88 -0.53 -15.88 5.06
C VAL A 88 -0.12 -17.00 6.01
N MET A 89 0.84 -16.77 6.90
CA MET A 89 1.25 -17.76 7.90
C MET A 89 0.10 -18.14 8.85
N ASN A 90 -0.72 -17.16 9.26
CA ASN A 90 -1.90 -17.44 10.10
C ASN A 90 -2.96 -18.27 9.35
N MET A 91 -3.18 -17.99 8.06
CA MET A 91 -4.10 -18.76 7.21
C MET A 91 -3.61 -20.19 7.01
N GLU A 92 -2.33 -20.37 6.74
CA GLU A 92 -1.70 -21.69 6.60
C GLU A 92 -1.85 -22.49 7.90
N HIS A 93 -1.50 -21.88 9.04
CA HIS A 93 -1.70 -22.49 10.34
C HIS A 93 -3.15 -22.91 10.54
N ALA A 94 -4.11 -22.00 10.34
CA ALA A 94 -5.54 -22.28 10.57
C ALA A 94 -6.09 -23.39 9.66
N LEU A 95 -5.63 -23.45 8.41
CA LEU A 95 -6.00 -24.47 7.42
C LEU A 95 -5.47 -25.86 7.83
N LEU A 96 -4.19 -25.96 8.18
CA LEU A 96 -3.61 -27.24 8.61
C LEU A 96 -4.28 -27.73 9.89
N ASP A 97 -4.47 -26.82 10.85
CA ASP A 97 -5.13 -27.10 12.12
C ASP A 97 -6.58 -27.57 11.96
N SER A 98 -7.35 -27.03 11.00
CA SER A 98 -8.73 -27.46 10.81
C SER A 98 -8.79 -28.91 10.34
N VAL A 99 -7.94 -29.30 9.39
CA VAL A 99 -7.91 -30.67 8.89
C VAL A 99 -7.39 -31.64 9.96
N ILE A 100 -6.38 -31.25 10.73
CA ILE A 100 -5.88 -32.05 11.86
C ILE A 100 -7.00 -32.28 12.88
N ARG A 101 -7.79 -31.24 13.21
CA ARG A 101 -8.92 -31.34 14.15
C ARG A 101 -10.03 -32.27 13.66
N GLU A 102 -10.27 -32.33 12.36
CA GLU A 102 -11.24 -33.24 11.75
C GLU A 102 -10.77 -34.70 11.75
N ASN A 103 -9.45 -34.93 11.85
CA ASN A 103 -8.84 -36.26 11.79
C ASN A 103 -8.33 -36.76 13.16
N LEU A 104 -8.81 -36.17 14.26
CA LEU A 104 -8.35 -36.51 15.63
C LEU A 104 -8.62 -37.96 16.04
N ASP A 105 -9.56 -38.64 15.38
CA ASP A 105 -9.88 -40.04 15.61
C ASP A 105 -8.67 -40.97 15.33
N ASN A 106 -7.73 -40.52 14.49
CA ASN A 106 -6.47 -41.22 14.24
C ASN A 106 -5.51 -40.96 15.41
N ASN A 107 -5.26 -41.93 16.29
CA ASN A 107 -4.42 -41.74 17.51
C ASN A 107 -2.92 -41.48 17.25
N VAL A 108 -2.49 -41.30 16.00
CA VAL A 108 -1.08 -41.10 15.61
C VAL A 108 -0.90 -39.67 15.08
N PRO A 109 -0.23 -38.76 15.83
CA PRO A 109 -0.07 -37.36 15.44
C PRO A 109 0.57 -37.15 14.05
N GLY A 110 1.49 -38.04 13.66
CA GLY A 110 2.13 -38.00 12.35
C GLY A 110 1.15 -38.28 11.20
N GLU A 111 0.21 -39.20 11.38
CA GLU A 111 -0.80 -39.54 10.38
C GLU A 111 -1.85 -38.43 10.25
N GLN A 112 -2.24 -37.80 11.37
CA GLN A 112 -3.11 -36.62 11.36
C GLN A 112 -2.49 -35.46 10.56
N THR A 113 -1.19 -35.22 10.78
CA THR A 113 -0.45 -34.20 10.05
C THR A 113 -0.37 -34.55 8.56
N LEU A 114 -0.04 -35.81 8.24
CA LEU A 114 0.01 -36.28 6.85
C LEU A 114 -1.33 -36.08 6.14
N ALA A 115 -2.44 -36.40 6.81
CA ALA A 115 -3.79 -36.22 6.27
C ALA A 115 -4.04 -34.78 5.81
N ALA A 116 -3.63 -33.78 6.61
CA ALA A 116 -3.71 -32.37 6.25
C ALA A 116 -2.90 -32.01 5.00
N PHE A 117 -1.74 -32.64 4.79
CA PHE A 117 -0.92 -32.40 3.59
C PHE A 117 -1.37 -33.20 2.38
N THR A 118 -2.08 -34.32 2.54
CA THR A 118 -2.55 -35.16 1.43
C THR A 118 -3.93 -34.79 0.92
N ASP A 119 -4.73 -34.07 1.70
CA ASP A 119 -6.05 -33.60 1.28
C ASP A 119 -5.94 -32.67 0.03
N PRO A 120 -6.61 -33.00 -1.09
CA PRO A 120 -6.49 -32.23 -2.33
C PRO A 120 -6.93 -30.77 -2.22
N ALA A 121 -7.98 -30.48 -1.43
CA ALA A 121 -8.47 -29.13 -1.24
C ALA A 121 -7.47 -28.26 -0.45
N THR A 122 -6.85 -28.87 0.57
CA THR A 122 -5.80 -28.26 1.38
C THR A 122 -4.55 -28.00 0.55
N GLN A 123 -4.09 -28.95 -0.26
CA GLN A 123 -2.93 -28.76 -1.13
C GLN A 123 -3.09 -27.56 -2.09
N ALA A 124 -4.26 -27.43 -2.72
CA ALA A 124 -4.51 -26.32 -3.64
C ALA A 124 -4.45 -24.97 -2.94
N THR A 125 -4.99 -24.89 -1.72
CA THR A 125 -5.00 -23.67 -0.91
C THR A 125 -3.59 -23.37 -0.37
N LEU A 126 -2.86 -24.36 0.13
CA LEU A 126 -1.46 -24.22 0.57
C LEU A 126 -0.56 -23.72 -0.55
N ALA A 127 -0.68 -24.28 -1.76
CA ALA A 127 0.10 -23.84 -2.90
C ALA A 127 -0.18 -22.36 -3.24
N LEU A 128 -1.42 -21.88 -3.07
CA LEU A 128 -1.76 -20.47 -3.23
C LEU A 128 -1.10 -19.61 -2.15
N LEU A 129 -1.19 -20.03 -0.88
CA LEU A 129 -0.60 -19.33 0.26
C LEU A 129 0.92 -19.22 0.11
N GLN A 130 1.62 -20.29 -0.26
CA GLN A 130 3.06 -20.30 -0.50
C GLN A 130 3.48 -19.32 -1.61
N ARG A 131 2.70 -19.22 -2.70
CA ARG A 131 2.96 -18.20 -3.74
C ARG A 131 2.80 -16.78 -3.21
N TYR A 132 1.80 -16.54 -2.35
CA TYR A 132 1.61 -15.24 -1.72
C TYR A 132 2.72 -14.92 -0.72
N GLU A 133 3.16 -15.88 0.07
CA GLU A 133 4.31 -15.75 0.97
C GLU A 133 5.56 -15.33 0.19
N ALA A 134 5.92 -16.08 -0.85
CA ALA A 134 7.08 -15.76 -1.70
C ALA A 134 6.95 -14.35 -2.30
N ARG A 135 5.76 -13.96 -2.76
CA ARG A 135 5.51 -12.60 -3.27
C ARG A 135 5.78 -11.55 -2.19
N PHE A 136 5.22 -11.70 -0.99
CA PHE A 136 5.36 -10.70 0.07
C PHE A 136 6.78 -10.65 0.64
N GLN A 137 7.46 -11.79 0.74
CA GLN A 137 8.87 -11.84 1.10
C GLN A 137 9.74 -11.09 0.08
N ASN A 138 9.46 -11.29 -1.21
CA ASN A 138 10.17 -10.58 -2.29
C ASN A 138 9.88 -9.07 -2.25
N MET A 139 8.63 -8.64 -2.01
CA MET A 139 8.30 -7.23 -1.83
C MET A 139 9.07 -6.62 -0.65
N TYR A 140 9.11 -7.31 0.49
CA TYR A 140 9.87 -6.86 1.66
C TYR A 140 11.38 -6.71 1.36
N HIS A 141 11.98 -7.73 0.73
CA HIS A 141 13.40 -7.70 0.38
C HIS A 141 13.71 -6.64 -0.68
N ARG A 142 12.83 -6.45 -1.66
CA ARG A 142 12.97 -5.39 -2.67
C ARG A 142 12.94 -4.02 -2.01
N ALA A 143 11.95 -3.74 -1.16
CA ALA A 143 11.84 -2.47 -0.46
C ALA A 143 13.06 -2.18 0.43
N LEU A 144 13.54 -3.20 1.16
CA LEU A 144 14.77 -3.09 1.94
C LEU A 144 16.01 -2.79 1.07
N ARG A 145 16.14 -3.47 -0.08
CA ARG A 145 17.23 -3.19 -1.03
C ARG A 145 17.13 -1.78 -1.59
N SER A 146 15.93 -1.32 -1.96
CA SER A 146 15.69 0.06 -2.41
C SER A 146 16.15 1.07 -1.36
N LEU A 147 15.80 0.86 -0.08
CA LEU A 147 16.25 1.72 1.01
C LEU A 147 17.78 1.76 1.13
N VAL A 148 18.44 0.60 1.04
CA VAL A 148 19.91 0.52 1.06
C VAL A 148 20.54 1.25 -0.13
N VAL A 149 19.93 1.18 -1.31
CA VAL A 149 20.39 1.91 -2.50
C VAL A 149 20.21 3.41 -2.32
N LEU A 150 19.04 3.87 -1.88
CA LEU A 150 18.74 5.29 -1.65
C LEU A 150 19.77 5.94 -0.72
N ARG A 151 20.20 5.22 0.33
CA ARG A 151 21.23 5.69 1.27
C ARG A 151 22.63 5.78 0.70
N LYS A 152 22.92 5.03 -0.36
CA LYS A 152 24.22 5.06 -1.04
C LYS A 152 24.24 6.12 -2.15
N LEU A 153 23.09 6.56 -2.63
CA LEU A 153 23.02 7.61 -3.62
C LEU A 153 23.42 8.94 -2.95
N PRO A 154 24.31 9.72 -3.57
CA PRO A 154 24.59 11.05 -3.07
C PRO A 154 23.29 11.85 -3.07
N ALA A 155 23.06 12.62 -2.00
CA ALA A 155 21.99 13.61 -1.99
C ALA A 155 22.11 14.43 -3.27
N ARG A 156 21.04 14.52 -4.05
CA ARG A 156 21.02 15.33 -5.26
C ARG A 156 21.17 16.77 -4.77
N THR A 157 22.39 17.29 -4.75
CA THR A 157 22.61 18.73 -4.70
C THR A 157 21.85 19.25 -5.90
N ALA A 158 20.79 20.00 -5.64
CA ALA A 158 20.30 20.93 -6.64
C ALA A 158 21.49 21.85 -6.89
N GLU A 159 22.26 21.58 -7.95
CA GLU A 159 23.14 22.58 -8.52
C GLU A 159 22.28 23.85 -8.62
N PRO A 160 22.71 24.99 -8.04
CA PRO A 160 22.04 26.25 -8.26
C PRO A 160 21.75 26.33 -9.74
N ASN A 161 20.47 26.47 -10.10
CA ASN A 161 20.09 26.63 -11.49
C ASN A 161 20.68 27.98 -11.90
N GLU A 162 21.94 28.00 -12.32
CA GLU A 162 22.53 29.15 -12.97
C GLU A 162 21.54 29.51 -14.08
N PRO A 163 21.03 30.74 -14.11
CA PRO A 163 20.09 31.13 -15.14
C PRO A 163 20.78 30.86 -16.47
N LYS A 164 20.36 29.78 -17.16
CA LYS A 164 20.80 29.51 -18.52
C LYS A 164 20.55 30.80 -19.28
N GLU A 165 21.60 31.30 -19.92
CA GLU A 165 21.51 32.52 -20.71
C GLU A 165 20.25 32.45 -21.58
N PRO A 166 19.44 33.52 -21.63
CA PRO A 166 18.21 33.51 -22.38
C PRO A 166 18.52 33.05 -23.80
N ASN A 167 17.89 31.95 -24.20
CA ASN A 167 18.09 31.30 -25.49
C ASN A 167 17.85 32.36 -26.59
N VAL A 168 18.92 32.82 -27.27
CA VAL A 168 18.89 33.94 -28.23
C VAL A 168 18.27 33.51 -29.57
N CYS A 169 17.28 32.62 -29.57
CA CYS A 169 16.65 32.09 -30.78
C CYS A 169 15.22 32.59 -31.03
N ASN A 170 14.73 33.58 -30.26
CA ASN A 170 13.42 34.21 -30.49
C ASN A 170 13.54 35.70 -30.82
N LYS A 171 14.47 36.10 -31.70
CA LYS A 171 14.48 37.49 -32.21
C LYS A 171 13.60 37.69 -33.45
N ASP A 172 13.19 36.61 -34.13
CA ASP A 172 12.49 36.70 -35.43
C ASP A 172 11.18 35.88 -35.50
N LEU A 173 10.47 35.69 -34.38
CA LEU A 173 9.09 35.20 -34.49
C LEU A 173 8.19 36.37 -34.91
N PRO A 174 7.46 36.27 -36.04
CA PRO A 174 6.48 37.29 -36.40
C PRO A 174 5.44 37.39 -35.30
N GLU A 175 5.02 38.61 -34.97
CA GLU A 175 4.02 38.87 -33.92
C GLU A 175 2.79 37.97 -34.13
N PRO A 176 2.25 37.37 -33.05
CA PRO A 176 1.05 36.53 -33.16
C PRO A 176 -0.10 37.40 -33.65
N THR A 177 -0.66 37.04 -34.81
CA THR A 177 -1.82 37.72 -35.37
C THR A 177 -2.99 37.64 -34.39
N PRO A 178 -3.76 38.74 -34.20
CA PRO A 178 -4.91 38.73 -33.31
C PRO A 178 -5.91 37.66 -33.76
N ILE A 179 -6.26 36.74 -32.85
CA ILE A 179 -7.29 35.74 -33.08
C ILE A 179 -8.63 36.49 -33.18
N ARG A 180 -9.24 36.49 -34.37
CA ARG A 180 -10.57 37.08 -34.59
C ARG A 180 -11.60 36.28 -33.78
N PRO A 181 -12.55 36.93 -33.08
CA PRO A 181 -13.62 36.23 -32.37
C PRO A 181 -14.41 35.34 -33.34
N PRO A 182 -14.91 34.17 -32.89
CA PRO A 182 -15.64 33.26 -33.76
C PRO A 182 -16.92 33.95 -34.27
N GLU A 183 -17.08 33.99 -35.61
CA GLU A 183 -18.35 34.35 -36.24
C GLU A 183 -19.42 33.32 -35.83
N GLN A 184 -20.62 33.82 -35.51
CA GLN A 184 -21.75 33.00 -35.07
C GLN A 184 -22.08 31.90 -36.10
N PRO A 185 -22.62 30.74 -35.68
CA PRO A 185 -22.89 29.63 -36.59
C PRO A 185 -23.99 30.03 -37.57
N VAL A 186 -23.67 30.06 -38.86
CA VAL A 186 -24.66 30.09 -39.94
C VAL A 186 -25.25 28.68 -40.02
N GLU A 187 -26.55 28.55 -39.81
CA GLU A 187 -27.30 27.31 -40.04
C GLU A 187 -27.13 26.89 -41.51
N HIS A 188 -26.25 25.92 -41.78
CA HIS A 188 -26.28 25.19 -43.04
C HIS A 188 -27.03 23.88 -42.82
N ILE A 189 -28.22 23.82 -43.38
CA ILE A 189 -29.06 22.62 -43.44
C ILE A 189 -28.40 21.62 -44.40
N ASP A 190 -28.28 20.37 -43.95
CA ASP A 190 -27.66 19.19 -44.57
C ASP A 190 -28.15 18.86 -45.98
N PRO A 191 -27.45 17.95 -46.71
CA PRO A 191 -28.15 16.70 -47.02
C PRO A 191 -27.22 15.49 -47.21
N LEU A 192 -26.78 14.78 -46.16
CA LEU A 192 -26.40 13.35 -46.33
C LEU A 192 -26.21 12.50 -45.05
N ILE A 193 -26.91 12.79 -43.96
CA ILE A 193 -26.92 11.88 -42.79
C ILE A 193 -28.36 11.53 -42.44
N PRO A 194 -28.79 10.26 -42.58
CA PRO A 194 -30.08 9.82 -42.03
C PRO A 194 -30.00 9.86 -40.49
N PRO A 195 -31.08 10.24 -39.79
CA PRO A 195 -31.06 10.36 -38.34
C PRO A 195 -30.87 8.99 -37.68
N LEU A 196 -29.92 8.92 -36.74
CA LEU A 196 -29.88 7.85 -35.74
C LEU A 196 -31.07 8.06 -34.80
N THR A 197 -32.19 7.41 -35.11
CA THR A 197 -33.27 7.23 -34.14
C THR A 197 -32.77 6.35 -33.00
N SER A 198 -32.75 6.92 -31.80
CA SER A 198 -32.57 6.20 -30.55
C SER A 198 -33.76 5.26 -30.36
N PRO A 199 -33.58 3.94 -30.16
CA PRO A 199 -34.68 3.10 -29.72
C PRO A 199 -34.95 3.40 -28.24
N ASP A 200 -36.21 3.63 -27.95
CA ASP A 200 -36.78 3.80 -26.63
C ASP A 200 -36.23 2.74 -25.65
N ILE A 201 -35.55 3.19 -24.59
CA ILE A 201 -35.29 2.35 -23.43
C ILE A 201 -36.61 2.29 -22.65
N GLU A 202 -37.41 1.27 -22.97
CA GLU A 202 -38.52 0.84 -22.11
C GLU A 202 -37.96 0.50 -20.72
N PHE A 203 -38.50 1.17 -19.70
CA PHE A 203 -38.33 0.81 -18.30
C PHE A 203 -38.91 -0.59 -18.08
N LEU A 204 -38.05 -1.60 -17.91
CA LEU A 204 -38.47 -2.88 -17.35
C LEU A 204 -38.74 -2.71 -15.85
N PRO A 205 -39.89 -3.18 -15.32
CA PRO A 205 -40.19 -3.09 -13.90
C PRO A 205 -39.28 -4.05 -13.10
N LEU A 206 -38.77 -3.56 -11.96
CA LEU A 206 -38.05 -4.37 -10.98
C LEU A 206 -38.97 -5.45 -10.41
N ASP A 207 -38.59 -6.71 -10.59
CA ASP A 207 -39.22 -7.86 -9.93
C ASP A 207 -38.69 -8.01 -8.49
N PRO A 208 -39.54 -7.93 -7.44
CA PRO A 208 -39.07 -7.87 -6.05
C PRO A 208 -38.70 -9.22 -5.42
N GLU A 209 -38.67 -10.33 -6.16
CA GLU A 209 -38.35 -11.67 -5.61
C GLU A 209 -36.85 -12.03 -5.63
N ILE A 210 -35.95 -11.15 -6.07
CA ILE A 210 -34.50 -11.47 -6.18
C ILE A 210 -33.75 -11.43 -4.84
N PHE A 211 -34.38 -10.99 -3.74
CA PHE A 211 -33.80 -11.05 -2.40
C PHE A 211 -34.72 -11.77 -1.40
N ARG A 212 -34.80 -13.09 -1.52
CA ARG A 212 -35.04 -14.01 -0.40
C ARG A 212 -34.13 -15.22 -0.47
#